data_AF-A0A821H014-F1
#
_entry.id   AF-A0A821H014-F1
#
_cell.length_a   1.000
_cell.length_b   1.000
_cell.length_c   1.000
_cell.angle_alpha   90.00
_cell.angle_beta   90.00
_cell.angle_gamma   90.00
#
_symmetry.space_group_name_H-M   'P 1'
#
loop_
_entity.id
_entity.type
_entity.pdbx_description
1 polymer ?
#
loop_
_entity_poly.entity_id
_entity_poly.type
_entity_poly.pdbx_seq_one_letter_code
_entity_poly.pdbx_strand_id
1 'polypeptide(L)'
;MKNMDYQHTHFILNLLQNHYPESLGLALIVNAPWLFNSCWHIIKLWLDPVVESKFHFINNLEDLTKFIDLSNIPKRLNGNKQDFNYIPPTEQDNIMLSALRDDSSGNEKAKENHKQASINYLRVTYEWACKKHDKNILEQRTQAMKELRDAYEKLIPYISTRTHYHRNGFLHEPIFDITYQKIQQENKQKIVHF
;
A
#
# COMPACT_ATOMS: atom_id res chain seq x y z
N MET A 1 -24.67 6.62 -28.98
CA MET A 1 -23.81 6.16 -27.86
C MET A 1 -22.86 7.27 -27.44
N LYS A 2 -23.37 8.38 -26.89
CA LYS A 2 -22.56 9.57 -26.52
C LYS A 2 -21.77 9.39 -25.21
N ASN A 3 -22.00 8.28 -24.49
CA ASN A 3 -21.51 8.07 -23.12
C ASN A 3 -20.39 7.02 -23.00
N MET A 4 -19.95 6.40 -24.10
CA MET A 4 -18.83 5.46 -24.10
C MET A 4 -17.62 6.10 -24.78
N ASP A 5 -16.53 6.28 -24.05
CA ASP A 5 -15.28 6.79 -24.60
C ASP A 5 -14.48 5.64 -25.24
N TYR A 6 -14.78 5.41 -26.51
CA TYR A 6 -14.14 4.36 -27.30
C TYR A 6 -12.65 4.63 -27.56
N GLN A 7 -12.23 5.89 -27.64
CA GLN A 7 -10.82 6.23 -27.88
C GLN A 7 -9.98 5.86 -26.65
N HIS A 8 -10.44 6.26 -25.46
CA HIS A 8 -9.75 5.92 -24.22
C HIS A 8 -9.77 4.41 -23.94
N THR A 9 -10.91 3.76 -24.19
CA THR A 9 -11.04 2.30 -24.04
C THR A 9 -10.07 1.56 -24.96
N HIS A 10 -10.01 1.92 -26.24
CA HIS A 10 -9.08 1.31 -27.19
C HIS A 10 -7.62 1.53 -26.78
N PHE A 11 -7.28 2.74 -26.28
CA PHE A 11 -5.94 3.03 -25.76
C PHE A 11 -5.56 2.11 -24.58
N ILE A 12 -6.43 1.96 -23.58
CA ILE A 12 -6.17 1.07 -22.43
C ILE A 12 -5.99 -0.37 -22.90
N LEU A 13 -6.86 -0.86 -23.78
CA LEU A 13 -6.79 -2.22 -24.29
C LEU A 13 -5.52 -2.47 -25.10
N ASN A 14 -5.09 -1.50 -25.90
CA ASN A 14 -3.83 -1.58 -26.63
C ASN A 14 -2.62 -1.61 -25.68
N LEU A 15 -2.67 -0.84 -24.58
CA LEU A 15 -1.63 -0.83 -23.55
C LEU A 15 -1.52 -2.19 -22.84
N LEU A 16 -2.64 -2.78 -22.44
CA LEU A 16 -2.67 -4.10 -21.79
C LEU A 16 -2.24 -5.24 -22.72
N GLN A 17 -2.58 -5.16 -24.01
CA GLN A 17 -2.23 -6.22 -24.97
C GLN A 17 -0.77 -6.13 -25.44
N ASN A 18 -0.31 -4.93 -25.83
CA ASN A 18 0.94 -4.78 -26.56
C ASN A 18 2.13 -4.33 -25.70
N HIS A 19 1.87 -3.68 -24.55
CA HIS A 19 2.94 -3.13 -23.70
C HIS A 19 3.06 -3.83 -22.35
N TYR A 20 1.95 -4.37 -21.83
CA TYR A 20 1.92 -5.13 -20.58
C TYR A 20 1.20 -6.48 -20.77
N PRO A 21 1.61 -7.29 -21.77
CA PRO A 21 1.02 -8.60 -21.97
C PRO A 21 1.11 -9.41 -20.68
N GLU A 22 0.10 -10.25 -20.43
CA GLU A 22 0.00 -11.11 -19.24
C GLU A 22 -0.22 -10.39 -17.89
N SER A 23 -0.20 -9.05 -17.85
CA SER A 23 -0.47 -8.31 -16.61
C SER A 23 -1.95 -8.37 -16.20
N LEU A 24 -2.86 -8.49 -17.19
CA LEU A 24 -4.26 -8.79 -16.92
C LEU A 24 -4.41 -10.31 -16.79
N GLY A 25 -4.71 -10.80 -15.58
CA GLY A 25 -4.99 -12.22 -15.34
C GLY A 25 -6.47 -12.57 -15.46
N LEU A 26 -7.36 -11.69 -14.96
CA LEU A 26 -8.81 -11.91 -14.89
C LEU A 26 -9.53 -10.56 -14.90
N ALA A 27 -10.60 -10.43 -15.68
CA ALA A 27 -11.47 -9.26 -15.70
C ALA A 27 -12.93 -9.65 -15.42
N LEU A 28 -13.45 -9.28 -14.26
CA LEU A 28 -14.83 -9.59 -13.86
C LEU A 28 -15.73 -8.37 -14.05
N ILE A 29 -16.73 -8.48 -14.93
CA ILE A 29 -17.73 -7.46 -15.17
C ILE A 29 -19.00 -7.87 -14.42
N VAL A 30 -19.24 -7.25 -13.27
CA VAL A 30 -20.34 -7.60 -12.36
C VAL A 30 -21.56 -6.72 -12.59
N ASN A 31 -22.75 -7.31 -12.65
CA ASN A 31 -24.04 -6.64 -12.85
C ASN A 31 -24.08 -5.73 -14.09
N ALA A 32 -23.54 -6.22 -15.22
CA ALA A 32 -23.54 -5.47 -16.47
C ALA A 32 -24.98 -5.20 -16.95
N PRO A 33 -25.36 -3.94 -17.22
CA PRO A 33 -26.68 -3.64 -17.79
C PRO A 33 -26.77 -4.21 -19.21
N TRP A 34 -27.98 -4.58 -19.64
CA TRP A 34 -28.20 -5.19 -20.96
C TRP A 34 -27.62 -4.38 -22.14
N LEU A 35 -27.62 -3.03 -22.02
CA LEU A 35 -27.06 -2.14 -23.03
C LEU A 35 -25.53 -2.27 -23.19
N PHE A 36 -24.84 -2.77 -22.15
CA PHE A 36 -23.39 -3.00 -22.20
C PHE A 36 -23.01 -4.03 -23.27
N ASN A 37 -23.89 -4.99 -23.57
CA ASN A 37 -23.64 -6.00 -24.60
C ASN A 37 -23.33 -5.38 -25.97
N SER A 38 -23.98 -4.26 -26.31
CA SER A 38 -23.74 -3.53 -27.56
C SER A 38 -22.34 -2.90 -27.60
N CYS A 39 -21.91 -2.30 -26.50
CA CYS A 39 -20.55 -1.75 -26.39
C CYS A 39 -19.50 -2.86 -26.41
N TRP A 40 -19.76 -3.97 -25.70
CA TRP A 40 -18.88 -5.11 -25.65
C TRP A 40 -18.64 -5.74 -27.03
N HIS A 41 -19.65 -5.78 -27.89
CA HIS A 41 -19.50 -6.29 -29.26
C HIS A 41 -18.46 -5.50 -30.07
N ILE A 42 -18.41 -4.17 -29.89
CA ILE A 42 -17.41 -3.30 -30.53
C ILE A 42 -16.03 -3.53 -29.89
N ILE A 43 -15.97 -3.56 -28.55
CA ILE A 43 -14.72 -3.76 -27.81
C ILE A 43 -14.03 -5.06 -28.18
N LYS A 44 -14.80 -6.15 -28.35
CA LYS A 44 -14.26 -7.46 -28.73
C LYS A 44 -13.51 -7.46 -30.05
N LEU A 45 -13.84 -6.59 -30.99
CA LEU A 45 -13.12 -6.49 -32.26
C LEU A 45 -11.68 -5.97 -32.10
N TRP A 46 -11.35 -5.43 -30.92
CA TRP A 46 -10.02 -4.89 -30.59
C TRP A 46 -9.22 -5.81 -29.67
N LEU A 47 -9.82 -6.91 -29.22
CA LEU A 47 -9.20 -7.86 -28.30
C LEU A 47 -8.68 -9.07 -29.09
N ASP A 48 -7.45 -9.47 -28.79
CA ASP A 48 -6.97 -10.78 -29.17
C ASP A 48 -7.75 -11.86 -28.37
N PRO A 49 -7.91 -13.08 -28.91
CA PRO A 49 -8.72 -14.12 -28.27
C PRO A 49 -8.24 -14.51 -26.86
N VAL A 50 -6.94 -14.42 -26.57
CA VAL A 50 -6.38 -14.73 -25.26
C VAL A 50 -6.80 -13.67 -24.25
N VAL A 51 -6.74 -12.38 -24.61
CA VAL A 51 -7.20 -11.32 -23.71
C VAL A 51 -8.72 -11.28 -23.59
N GLU A 52 -9.47 -11.53 -24.67
CA GLU A 52 -10.93 -11.68 -24.61
C GLU A 52 -11.34 -12.77 -23.61
N SER A 53 -10.67 -13.92 -23.64
CA SER A 53 -11.01 -15.06 -22.78
C SER A 53 -10.90 -14.79 -21.27
N LYS A 54 -10.22 -13.71 -20.88
CA LYS A 54 -10.06 -13.29 -19.48
C LYS A 54 -11.25 -12.49 -18.95
N PHE A 55 -12.14 -12.03 -19.81
CA PHE A 55 -13.32 -11.26 -19.43
C PHE A 55 -14.50 -12.19 -19.11
N HIS A 56 -15.02 -12.08 -17.89
CA HIS A 56 -16.19 -12.83 -17.43
C HIS A 56 -17.30 -11.89 -17.00
N PHE A 57 -18.51 -12.16 -17.49
CA PHE A 57 -19.72 -11.42 -17.15
C PHE A 57 -20.45 -12.15 -16.03
N ILE A 58 -20.71 -11.46 -14.94
CA ILE A 58 -21.25 -12.03 -13.71
C ILE A 58 -22.50 -11.26 -13.33
N ASN A 59 -23.63 -11.96 -13.21
CA ASN A 59 -24.94 -11.34 -12.91
C ASN A 59 -25.50 -11.73 -11.54
N ASN A 60 -24.84 -12.65 -10.83
CA ASN A 60 -25.27 -13.12 -9.52
C ASN A 60 -24.05 -13.40 -8.62
N LEU A 61 -24.31 -13.50 -7.31
CA LEU A 61 -23.26 -13.70 -6.31
C LEU A 61 -22.62 -15.10 -6.41
N GLU A 62 -23.39 -16.13 -6.76
CA GLU A 62 -22.91 -17.51 -6.86
C GLU A 62 -21.83 -17.69 -7.92
N ASP A 63 -21.95 -16.99 -9.05
CA ASP A 63 -20.93 -16.98 -10.09
C ASP A 63 -19.71 -16.15 -9.67
N LEU A 64 -19.90 -15.09 -8.88
CA LEU A 64 -18.80 -14.28 -8.35
C LEU A 64 -17.95 -15.06 -7.34
N THR A 65 -18.58 -15.87 -6.50
CA THR A 65 -17.89 -16.66 -5.46
C THR A 65 -17.01 -17.77 -6.03
N LYS A 66 -17.19 -18.15 -7.30
CA LYS A 66 -16.28 -19.06 -8.01
C LYS A 66 -14.89 -18.44 -8.24
N PHE A 67 -14.79 -17.11 -8.24
CA PHE A 67 -13.54 -16.38 -8.47
C PHE A 67 -12.98 -15.72 -7.21
N ILE A 68 -13.85 -15.23 -6.32
CA ILE A 68 -13.45 -14.47 -5.13
C ILE A 68 -14.19 -15.05 -3.93
N ASP A 69 -13.47 -15.38 -2.86
CA ASP A 69 -14.10 -15.86 -1.62
C ASP A 69 -15.11 -14.84 -1.07
N LEU A 70 -16.26 -15.32 -0.58
CA LEU A 70 -17.39 -14.51 -0.11
C LEU A 70 -16.97 -13.52 0.99
N SER A 71 -15.99 -13.91 1.81
CA SER A 71 -15.39 -13.07 2.85
C SER A 71 -14.71 -11.79 2.30
N ASN A 72 -14.31 -11.80 1.03
CA ASN A 72 -13.62 -10.72 0.35
C ASN A 72 -14.50 -9.92 -0.63
N ILE A 73 -15.72 -10.37 -0.90
CA ILE A 73 -16.66 -9.64 -1.76
C ILE A 73 -17.30 -8.49 -0.96
N PRO A 74 -17.28 -7.24 -1.46
CA PRO A 74 -17.91 -6.11 -0.77
C PRO A 74 -19.44 -6.21 -0.67
N LYS A 75 -20.02 -5.62 0.39
CA LYS A 75 -21.48 -5.57 0.63
C LYS A 75 -22.27 -4.98 -0.54
N ARG A 76 -21.77 -3.95 -1.23
CA ARG A 76 -22.42 -3.40 -2.45
C ARG A 76 -22.56 -4.40 -3.59
N LEU A 77 -21.78 -5.49 -3.56
CA LEU A 77 -21.88 -6.63 -4.49
C LEU A 77 -22.52 -7.85 -3.83
N ASN A 78 -23.30 -7.64 -2.76
CA ASN A 78 -23.97 -8.66 -1.96
C ASN A 78 -23.03 -9.63 -1.20
N GLY A 79 -21.76 -9.26 -0.99
CA GLY A 79 -20.82 -10.05 -0.20
C GLY A 79 -20.76 -9.68 1.30
N ASN A 80 -19.80 -10.28 2.02
CA ASN A 80 -19.66 -10.09 3.47
C ASN A 80 -18.63 -9.03 3.89
N LYS A 81 -17.76 -8.60 2.98
CA LYS A 81 -16.73 -7.59 3.27
C LYS A 81 -17.38 -6.22 3.38
N GLN A 82 -17.06 -5.48 4.45
CA GLN A 82 -17.50 -4.10 4.57
C GLN A 82 -17.04 -3.28 3.37
N ASP A 83 -17.92 -2.46 2.81
CA ASP A 83 -17.55 -1.54 1.74
C ASP A 83 -16.51 -0.54 2.23
N PHE A 84 -15.62 -0.15 1.31
CA PHE A 84 -14.62 0.87 1.60
C PHE A 84 -15.33 2.19 1.93
N ASN A 85 -15.07 2.72 3.13
CA ASN A 85 -15.57 4.00 3.58
C ASN A 85 -14.39 4.93 3.85
N TYR A 86 -14.24 5.97 3.03
CA TYR A 86 -13.15 6.92 3.21
C TYR A 86 -13.43 7.83 4.41
N ILE A 87 -12.51 7.83 5.37
CA ILE A 87 -12.53 8.74 6.52
C ILE A 87 -11.69 9.98 6.17
N PRO A 88 -12.32 11.16 5.99
CA PRO A 88 -11.61 12.39 5.66
C PRO A 88 -10.78 12.91 6.83
N PRO A 89 -9.82 13.83 6.58
CA PRO A 89 -9.06 14.49 7.64
C PRO A 89 -9.95 15.12 8.70
N THR A 90 -9.55 14.98 9.96
CA THR A 90 -10.23 15.61 11.09
C THR A 90 -9.78 17.07 11.25
N GLU A 91 -10.49 17.86 12.06
CA GLU A 91 -10.05 19.22 12.40
C GLU A 91 -8.68 19.21 13.11
N GLN A 92 -8.42 18.21 13.95
CA GLN A 92 -7.13 18.00 14.60
C GLN A 92 -6.01 17.73 13.57
N ASP A 93 -6.27 16.93 12.54
CA ASP A 93 -5.32 16.71 11.46
C ASP A 93 -4.98 18.03 10.75
N ASN A 94 -5.99 18.86 10.47
CA ASN A 94 -5.78 20.14 9.79
C ASN A 94 -4.97 21.12 10.66
N ILE A 95 -5.23 21.17 11.97
CA ILE A 95 -4.46 21.99 12.93
C ILE A 95 -3.01 21.51 13.01
N MET A 96 -2.79 20.20 13.06
CA MET A 96 -1.43 19.63 13.06
C MET A 96 -0.70 19.97 11.75
N LEU A 97 -1.37 19.81 10.60
CA LEU A 97 -0.80 20.11 9.29
C LEU A 97 -0.45 21.58 9.13
N SER A 98 -1.30 22.50 9.59
CA SER A 98 -1.00 23.93 9.53
C SER A 98 0.19 24.30 10.41
N ALA A 99 0.25 23.77 11.64
CA ALA A 99 1.36 24.01 12.56
C ALA A 99 2.72 23.53 11.99
N LEU A 100 2.75 22.39 11.30
CA LEU A 100 3.98 21.80 10.76
C LEU A 100 4.40 22.37 9.41
N ARG A 101 3.45 22.82 8.60
CA ARG A 101 3.72 23.36 7.25
C ARG A 101 4.51 24.67 7.30
N ASP A 102 4.20 25.50 8.29
CA ASP A 102 4.83 26.82 8.45
C ASP A 102 6.14 26.74 9.27
N ASP A 103 6.40 25.62 9.94
CA ASP A 103 7.61 25.38 10.75
C ASP A 103 8.79 24.87 9.89
N SER A 104 9.34 25.76 9.05
CA SER A 104 10.52 25.45 8.23
C SER A 104 11.75 25.12 9.08
N SER A 105 11.93 25.81 10.21
CA SER A 105 13.08 25.62 11.10
C SER A 105 13.06 24.26 11.78
N GLY A 106 11.91 23.84 12.32
CA GLY A 106 11.73 22.51 12.89
C GLY A 106 11.89 21.40 11.85
N ASN A 107 11.38 21.59 10.63
CA ASN A 107 11.57 20.66 9.52
C ASN A 107 13.06 20.47 9.18
N GLU A 108 13.81 21.57 9.02
CA GLU A 108 15.26 21.51 8.76
C GLU A 108 16.02 20.80 9.88
N LYS A 109 15.71 21.13 11.14
CA LYS A 109 16.31 20.48 12.31
C LYS A 109 15.99 18.99 12.36
N ALA A 110 14.75 18.59 12.10
CA ALA A 110 14.34 17.19 12.07
C ALA A 110 15.04 16.41 10.94
N LYS A 111 15.17 17.01 9.75
CA LYS A 111 15.91 16.45 8.61
C LYS A 111 17.38 16.26 8.95
N GLU A 112 18.02 17.25 9.54
CA GLU A 112 19.44 17.17 9.90
C GLU A 112 19.67 16.11 10.99
N ASN A 113 18.83 16.06 12.02
CA ASN A 113 18.91 15.02 13.05
C ASN A 113 18.77 13.61 12.45
N HIS A 114 17.80 13.39 11.57
CA HIS A 114 17.63 12.11 10.89
C HIS A 114 18.83 11.76 10.00
N LYS A 115 19.38 12.74 9.27
CA LYS A 115 20.59 12.57 8.46
C LYS A 115 21.79 12.16 9.32
N GLN A 116 22.03 12.84 10.43
CA GLN A 116 23.14 12.51 11.34
C GLN A 116 22.98 11.11 11.95
N ALA A 117 21.77 10.75 12.39
CA ALA A 117 21.49 9.41 12.88
C ALA A 117 21.71 8.33 11.80
N SER A 118 21.34 8.61 10.56
CA SER A 118 21.55 7.71 9.41
C SER A 118 23.04 7.50 9.11
N ILE A 119 23.81 8.59 9.09
CA ILE A 119 25.27 8.54 8.94
C ILE A 119 25.91 7.71 10.07
N ASN A 120 25.50 7.95 11.32
CA ASN A 120 26.01 7.20 12.47
C ASN A 120 25.69 5.69 12.34
N TYR A 121 24.44 5.33 12.03
CA TYR A 121 24.05 3.95 11.84
C TYR A 121 24.81 3.26 10.71
N LEU A 122 25.02 3.96 9.58
CA LEU A 122 25.81 3.44 8.46
C LEU A 122 27.27 3.20 8.86
N ARG A 123 27.88 4.16 9.57
CA ARG A 123 29.25 4.05 10.07
C ARG A 123 29.43 2.83 10.99
N VAL A 124 28.57 2.70 12.00
CA VAL A 124 28.65 1.57 12.95
C VAL A 124 28.36 0.23 12.25
N THR A 125 27.45 0.22 11.27
CA THR A 125 27.17 -0.98 10.46
C THR A 125 28.38 -1.38 9.61
N TYR A 126 29.08 -0.41 9.02
CA TYR A 126 30.33 -0.66 8.29
C TYR A 126 31.41 -1.24 9.21
N GLU A 127 31.63 -0.65 10.38
CA GLU A 127 32.58 -1.15 11.38
C GLU A 127 32.25 -2.58 11.84
N TRP A 128 30.97 -2.86 12.07
CA TRP A 128 30.48 -4.19 12.44
C TRP A 128 30.76 -5.24 11.35
N ALA A 129 30.55 -4.88 10.08
CA ALA A 129 30.84 -5.74 8.94
C ALA A 129 32.35 -6.00 8.79
N CYS A 130 33.19 -4.97 8.93
CA CYS A 130 34.64 -5.09 8.82
C CYS A 130 35.28 -5.93 9.93
N LYS A 131 34.73 -5.90 11.15
CA LYS A 131 35.25 -6.66 12.30
C LYS A 131 34.61 -8.04 12.50
N LYS A 132 34.13 -8.68 11.42
CA LYS A 132 33.53 -10.03 11.44
C LYS A 132 32.40 -10.19 12.47
N HIS A 133 31.52 -9.20 12.56
CA HIS A 133 30.32 -9.24 13.40
C HIS A 133 30.58 -9.29 14.92
N ASP A 134 31.52 -8.47 15.39
CA ASP A 134 31.79 -8.28 16.83
C ASP A 134 30.51 -7.95 17.61
N LYS A 135 30.32 -8.61 18.76
CA LYS A 135 29.15 -8.45 19.65
C LYS A 135 29.06 -7.07 20.29
N ASN A 136 30.18 -6.41 20.60
CA ASN A 136 30.15 -5.07 21.20
C ASN A 136 29.65 -4.04 20.16
N ILE A 137 30.15 -4.16 18.92
CA ILE A 137 29.69 -3.28 17.83
C ILE A 137 28.24 -3.58 17.47
N LEU A 138 27.77 -4.82 17.62
CA LEU A 138 26.35 -5.15 17.43
C LEU A 138 25.43 -4.40 18.41
N GLU A 139 25.85 -4.25 19.67
CA GLU A 139 25.11 -3.47 20.67
C GLU A 139 25.08 -1.99 20.30
N GLN A 140 26.23 -1.42 19.91
CA GLN A 140 26.31 -0.03 19.41
C GLN A 140 25.45 0.17 18.15
N ARG A 141 25.43 -0.80 17.25
CA ARG A 141 24.63 -0.77 16.03
C ARG A 141 23.14 -0.77 16.36
N THR A 142 22.74 -1.58 17.35
CA THR A 142 21.36 -1.65 17.82
C THR A 142 20.93 -0.33 18.48
N GLN A 143 21.83 0.32 19.21
CA GLN A 143 21.59 1.64 19.77
C GLN A 143 21.44 2.72 18.68
N ALA A 144 22.36 2.76 17.71
CA ALA A 144 22.28 3.67 16.57
C ALA A 144 21.01 3.45 15.72
N MET A 145 20.54 2.20 15.61
CA MET A 145 19.29 1.86 14.94
C MET A 145 18.08 2.46 15.66
N LYS A 146 18.04 2.40 17.00
CA LYS A 146 16.99 3.05 17.80
C LYS A 146 17.01 4.56 17.64
N GLU A 147 18.19 5.17 17.66
CA GLU A 147 18.34 6.62 17.45
C GLU A 147 17.86 7.06 16.07
N LEU A 148 18.19 6.30 15.02
CA LEU A 148 17.70 6.54 13.66
C LEU A 148 16.18 6.46 13.59
N ARG A 149 15.59 5.45 14.21
CA ARG A 149 14.14 5.28 14.31
C ARG A 149 13.49 6.47 15.01
N ASP A 150 13.98 6.83 16.19
CA ASP A 150 13.43 7.93 17.00
C ASP A 150 13.60 9.29 16.29
N ALA A 151 14.67 9.47 15.51
CA ALA A 151 14.86 10.65 14.66
C ALA A 151 13.87 10.68 13.47
N TYR A 152 13.59 9.53 12.84
CA TYR A 152 12.60 9.43 11.77
C TYR A 152 11.17 9.68 12.28
N GLU A 153 10.83 9.20 13.48
CA GLU A 153 9.53 9.48 14.11
C GLU A 153 9.28 10.97 14.31
N LYS A 154 10.32 11.74 14.66
CA LYS A 154 10.24 13.20 14.75
C LYS A 154 10.17 13.89 13.39
N LEU A 155 10.69 13.26 12.33
CA LEU A 155 10.68 13.79 10.97
C LEU A 155 9.36 13.53 10.24
N ILE A 156 8.74 12.36 10.44
CA ILE A 156 7.52 11.92 9.76
C ILE A 156 6.45 13.02 9.64
N PRO A 157 6.08 13.74 10.71
CA PRO A 157 5.03 14.76 10.65
C PRO A 157 5.31 15.87 9.63
N TYR A 158 6.57 16.17 9.33
CA TYR A 158 6.97 17.21 8.38
C TYR A 158 7.01 16.73 6.92
N ILE A 159 7.13 15.42 6.68
CA ILE A 159 7.31 14.84 5.34
C ILE A 159 6.11 14.02 4.87
N SER A 160 5.18 13.69 5.76
CA SER A 160 4.00 12.90 5.46
C SER A 160 2.80 13.38 6.25
N THR A 161 1.61 13.21 5.67
CA THR A 161 0.33 13.54 6.31
C THR A 161 -0.34 12.28 6.83
N ARG A 162 -1.16 12.42 7.87
CA ARG A 162 -1.99 11.31 8.35
C ARG A 162 -2.96 10.86 7.26
N THR A 163 -2.81 9.61 6.86
CA THR A 163 -3.63 8.95 5.85
C THR A 163 -4.93 8.39 6.43
N HIS A 164 -5.84 7.93 5.55
CA HIS A 164 -7.03 7.17 5.95
C HIS A 164 -6.71 6.00 6.90
N TYR A 165 -5.56 5.34 6.72
CA TYR A 165 -5.17 4.19 7.54
C TYR A 165 -4.86 4.57 8.99
N HIS A 166 -4.37 5.78 9.23
CA HIS A 166 -4.18 6.30 10.59
C HIS A 166 -5.54 6.54 11.26
N ARG A 167 -6.44 7.21 10.53
CA ARG A 167 -7.79 7.55 11.03
C ARG A 167 -8.67 6.33 11.27
N ASN A 168 -8.50 5.27 10.48
CA ASN A 168 -9.24 4.01 10.61
C ASN A 168 -8.55 3.02 11.57
N GLY A 169 -7.48 3.43 12.26
CA GLY A 169 -6.79 2.59 13.26
C GLY A 169 -6.02 1.40 12.69
N PHE A 170 -5.81 1.32 11.37
CA PHE A 170 -4.98 0.27 10.77
C PHE A 170 -3.48 0.55 10.89
N LEU A 171 -3.11 1.84 10.95
CA LEU A 171 -1.74 2.28 11.13
C LEU A 171 -1.66 3.13 12.38
N HIS A 172 -0.92 2.67 13.38
CA HIS A 172 -0.69 3.41 14.62
C HIS A 172 0.64 4.17 14.55
N GLU A 173 0.68 5.33 15.19
CA GLU A 173 1.91 6.05 15.47
C GLU A 173 2.36 5.71 16.91
N PRO A 174 3.64 5.42 17.13
CA PRO A 174 4.73 5.42 16.15
C PRO A 174 4.74 4.19 15.21
N ILE A 175 5.06 4.41 13.93
CA ILE A 175 4.93 3.42 12.83
C ILE A 175 5.80 2.16 13.07
N PHE A 176 6.93 2.31 13.76
CA PHE A 176 7.90 1.22 13.93
C PHE A 176 7.59 0.27 15.09
N ASP A 177 6.67 0.62 15.99
CA ASP A 177 6.31 -0.27 17.09
C ASP A 177 5.59 -1.53 16.60
N ILE A 178 4.79 -1.42 15.53
CA ILE A 178 4.08 -2.55 14.92
C ILE A 178 5.06 -3.58 14.33
N THR A 179 6.12 -3.10 13.67
CA THR A 179 7.10 -3.97 13.00
C THR A 179 8.03 -4.62 14.02
N TYR A 180 8.49 -3.88 15.02
CA TYR A 180 9.40 -4.42 16.04
C TYR A 180 8.76 -5.44 16.96
N GLN A 181 7.51 -5.21 17.40
CA GLN A 181 6.82 -6.15 18.29
C GLN A 181 6.56 -7.49 17.61
N LYS A 182 6.16 -7.48 16.32
CA LYS A 182 6.01 -8.71 15.53
C LYS A 182 7.31 -9.48 15.38
N ILE A 183 8.42 -8.80 15.06
CA ILE A 183 9.75 -9.42 14.96
C ILE A 183 10.17 -10.04 16.30
N GLN A 184 9.91 -9.37 17.42
CA GLN A 184 10.20 -9.93 18.75
C GLN A 184 9.32 -11.13 19.11
N GLN A 185 8.04 -11.11 18.74
CA GLN A 185 7.12 -12.22 18.98
C GLN A 185 7.47 -13.44 18.13
N GLU A 186 7.80 -13.25 16.85
CA GLU A 186 8.26 -14.32 15.95
C GLU A 186 9.60 -14.91 16.38
N ASN A 187 10.54 -14.07 16.86
CA ASN A 187 11.81 -14.55 17.39
C ASN A 187 11.64 -15.30 18.73
N LYS A 188 10.66 -14.95 19.57
CA LYS A 188 10.34 -15.73 20.78
C LYS A 188 9.74 -17.10 20.45
N GLN A 189 8.91 -17.21 19.43
CA GLN A 189 8.33 -18.49 19.01
C GLN A 189 9.38 -19.45 18.42
N LYS A 190 10.43 -18.95 17.79
CA LYS A 190 11.53 -19.79 17.24
C LYS A 190 12.49 -20.36 18.29
N ILE A 191 12.46 -19.90 19.55
CA ILE A 191 13.38 -20.35 20.61
C ILE A 191 12.80 -21.53 21.44
N VAL A 192 11.54 -21.92 21.24
CA VAL A 192 10.88 -22.97 22.05
C VAL A 192 10.90 -24.36 21.40
N HIS A 193 11.57 -24.53 20.26
CA HIS A 193 11.75 -25.83 19.63
C HIS A 193 13.22 -26.08 19.28
N PHE A 194 13.97 -26.51 20.28
CA PHE A 194 15.11 -27.41 20.15
C PHE A 194 14.97 -28.52 21.19
#